data_AF-A0A922JAG6-F1
#
_entry.id   AF-A0A922JAG6-F1
#
_cell.length_a   1.000
_cell.length_b   1.000
_cell.length_c   1.000
_cell.angle_alpha   90.00
_cell.angle_beta   90.00
_cell.angle_gamma   90.00
#
_symmetry.space_group_name_H-M   'P 1'
#
loop_
_entity.id
_entity.type
_entity.pdbx_description
1 polymer ?
#
loop_
_entity_poly.entity_id
_entity_poly.type
_entity_poly.pdbx_seq_one_letter_code
_entity_poly.pdbx_strand_id
1 'polypeptide(L)'
;MRLLTHNMLSSNIKGVANGFPLRIEVEKVVEKKVELNADFLRNIFPKIEWKAFAEAARTLGYAELPEDADSSFLGSDDFLDKFHHALLELHLEEGALICPETGRRFPVNKGIPNMLLHEDEV
;
A
#
# COMPACT_ATOMS: atom_id res chain seq x y z
N MET A 1 -0.07 2.17 -9.04
CA MET A 1 -0.34 1.08 -8.08
C MET A 1 -1.04 1.67 -6.88
N ARG A 2 -2.23 1.17 -6.55
CA ARG A 2 -3.00 1.60 -5.36
C ARG A 2 -2.34 1.10 -4.08
N LEU A 3 -2.53 1.79 -2.97
CA LEU A 3 -2.05 1.32 -1.67
C LEU A 3 -2.76 0.04 -1.20
N LEU A 4 -3.99 -0.22 -1.66
CA LEU A 4 -4.60 -1.54 -1.49
C LEU A 4 -3.73 -2.67 -2.05
N THR A 5 -3.15 -2.48 -3.23
CA THR A 5 -2.27 -3.48 -3.85
C THR A 5 -0.97 -3.61 -3.07
N HIS A 6 -0.36 -2.50 -2.68
CA HIS A 6 0.85 -2.49 -1.84
C HIS A 6 0.68 -3.30 -0.56
N ASN A 7 -0.44 -3.12 0.13
CA ASN A 7 -0.72 -3.79 1.40
C ASN A 7 -0.94 -5.31 1.27
N MET A 8 -1.06 -5.82 0.04
CA MET A 8 -1.21 -7.25 -0.26
C MET A 8 0.06 -7.85 -0.88
N LEU A 9 1.13 -7.07 -1.08
CA LEU A 9 2.38 -7.50 -1.69
C LEU A 9 3.48 -7.70 -0.65
N SER A 10 4.15 -8.85 -0.75
CA SER A 10 5.31 -9.21 0.06
C SER A 10 6.44 -9.70 -0.84
N SER A 11 7.69 -9.55 -0.39
CA SER A 11 8.83 -10.18 -1.04
C SER A 11 8.84 -11.68 -0.77
N ASN A 12 8.85 -12.48 -1.84
CA ASN A 12 8.91 -13.95 -1.79
C ASN A 12 10.28 -14.49 -2.23
N ILE A 13 11.33 -13.68 -2.14
CA ILE A 13 12.70 -14.09 -2.45
C ILE A 13 13.10 -15.24 -1.52
N LYS A 14 13.79 -16.23 -2.08
CA LYS A 14 14.31 -17.37 -1.33
C LYS A 14 15.07 -16.96 -0.07
N GLY A 15 14.67 -17.55 1.06
CA GLY A 15 15.33 -17.33 2.35
C GLY A 15 14.86 -16.09 3.11
N VAL A 16 13.97 -15.26 2.54
CA VAL A 16 13.36 -14.14 3.26
C VAL A 16 12.33 -14.65 4.26
N ALA A 17 12.50 -14.24 5.53
CA ALA A 17 11.53 -14.53 6.58
C ALA A 17 10.52 -13.38 6.76
N ASN A 18 10.97 -12.14 6.57
CA ASN A 18 10.17 -10.93 6.74
C ASN A 18 10.12 -10.13 5.43
N GLY A 19 9.24 -10.54 4.51
CA GLY A 19 9.08 -9.90 3.21
C GLY A 19 8.12 -8.69 3.18
N PHE A 20 7.53 -8.33 4.33
CA PHE A 20 6.48 -7.32 4.44
C PHE A 20 6.71 -6.38 5.63
N PRO A 21 6.35 -5.09 5.53
CA PRO A 21 5.92 -4.40 4.30
C PRO A 21 7.09 -4.07 3.39
N LEU A 22 6.83 -4.02 2.08
CA LEU A 22 7.80 -3.50 1.11
C LEU A 22 7.92 -1.98 1.28
N ARG A 23 9.12 -1.44 1.41
CA ARG A 23 9.32 0.02 1.52
C ARG A 23 9.05 0.67 0.17
N ILE A 24 8.44 1.84 0.16
CA ILE A 24 8.13 2.54 -1.09
C ILE A 24 9.20 3.60 -1.37
N GLU A 25 9.77 3.56 -2.56
CA GLU A 25 10.49 4.67 -3.17
C GLU A 25 9.56 5.37 -4.16
N VAL A 26 9.29 6.64 -3.91
CA VAL A 26 8.36 7.44 -4.73
C VAL A 26 9.15 8.25 -5.75
N GLU A 27 8.80 8.08 -7.03
CA GLU A 27 9.24 8.97 -8.10
C GLU A 27 8.08 9.82 -8.62
N LYS A 28 6.91 9.20 -8.81
CA LYS A 28 5.69 9.91 -9.25
C LYS A 28 4.44 9.32 -8.59
N VAL A 29 3.65 10.19 -7.98
CA VAL A 29 2.31 9.87 -7.46
C VAL A 29 1.28 10.59 -8.30
N VAL A 30 0.16 9.92 -8.57
CA VAL A 30 -1.02 10.51 -9.18
C VAL A 30 -2.26 10.16 -8.37
N GLU A 31 -3.19 11.09 -8.33
CA GLU A 31 -4.50 10.87 -7.74
C GLU A 31 -5.49 10.47 -8.84
N LYS A 32 -6.25 9.40 -8.61
CA LYS A 32 -7.33 8.96 -9.50
C LYS A 32 -8.59 8.74 -8.70
N LYS A 33 -9.55 9.65 -8.88
CA LYS A 33 -10.84 9.60 -8.18
C LYS A 33 -11.58 8.30 -8.43
N VAL A 34 -12.18 7.77 -7.38
CA VAL A 34 -13.02 6.56 -7.41
C VAL A 34 -14.28 6.85 -6.60
N GLU A 35 -15.43 6.33 -7.03
CA GLU A 35 -16.65 6.42 -6.24
C GLU A 35 -16.48 5.72 -4.89
N LEU A 36 -16.85 6.41 -3.81
CA LEU A 36 -16.77 5.87 -2.46
C LEU A 36 -17.80 4.74 -2.29
N ASN A 37 -17.34 3.61 -1.79
CA ASN A 37 -18.19 2.49 -1.39
C ASN A 37 -17.90 2.11 0.06
N ALA A 38 -18.73 2.61 0.97
CA ALA A 38 -18.53 2.42 2.40
C ALA A 38 -18.56 0.93 2.80
N ASP A 39 -19.41 0.11 2.18
CA ASP A 39 -19.48 -1.31 2.48
C ASP A 39 -18.22 -2.06 2.04
N PHE A 40 -17.62 -1.68 0.90
CA PHE A 40 -16.33 -2.19 0.49
C PHE A 40 -15.24 -1.86 1.53
N LEU A 41 -15.19 -0.60 1.99
CA LEU A 41 -14.20 -0.16 2.98
C LEU A 41 -14.34 -0.92 4.31
N ARG A 42 -15.57 -1.08 4.80
CA ARG A 42 -15.86 -1.85 6.02
C ARG A 42 -15.44 -3.31 5.90
N ASN A 43 -15.65 -3.92 4.74
CA ASN A 43 -15.32 -5.32 4.50
C ASN A 43 -13.83 -5.57 4.24
N ILE A 44 -13.12 -4.61 3.65
CA ILE A 44 -11.68 -4.74 3.39
C ILE A 44 -10.84 -4.38 4.61
N PHE A 45 -11.31 -3.47 5.47
CA PHE A 45 -10.57 -2.97 6.63
C PHE A 45 -9.93 -4.08 7.49
N PRO A 46 -10.61 -5.20 7.84
CA PRO A 46 -10.00 -6.26 8.65
C PRO A 46 -8.84 -7.00 7.96
N LYS A 47 -8.68 -6.83 6.64
CA LYS A 47 -7.58 -7.42 5.85
C LYS A 47 -6.43 -6.46 5.65
N ILE A 48 -6.60 -5.18 5.99
CA ILE A 48 -5.55 -4.18 5.86
C ILE A 48 -4.63 -4.29 7.06
N GLU A 49 -3.34 -4.47 6.79
CA GLU A 49 -2.35 -4.22 7.82
C GLU A 49 -2.15 -2.70 7.96
N TRP A 50 -2.82 -2.12 8.96
CA TRP A 50 -3.00 -0.69 9.15
C TRP A 50 -1.68 0.06 9.28
N LYS A 51 -0.72 -0.47 10.06
CA LYS A 51 0.56 0.23 10.29
C LYS A 51 1.35 0.40 9.00
N ALA A 52 1.46 -0.68 8.23
CA ALA A 52 2.09 -0.66 6.91
C ALA A 52 1.38 0.27 5.93
N PHE A 53 0.04 0.27 5.95
CA PHE A 53 -0.78 1.13 5.11
C PHE A 53 -0.62 2.62 5.45
N ALA A 54 -0.68 3.00 6.72
CA ALA A 54 -0.52 4.38 7.17
C ALA A 54 0.90 4.91 6.92
N GLU A 55 1.93 4.07 7.05
CA GLU A 55 3.30 4.42 6.66
C GLU A 55 3.45 4.60 5.15
N ALA A 56 2.85 3.71 4.35
CA ALA A 56 2.84 3.83 2.90
C ALA A 56 2.14 5.12 2.44
N ALA A 57 0.98 5.45 3.02
CA ALA A 57 0.27 6.70 2.75
C ALA A 57 1.13 7.93 3.04
N ARG A 58 1.81 7.96 4.20
CA ARG A 58 2.74 9.03 4.56
C ARG A 58 3.89 9.16 3.57
N THR A 59 4.44 8.03 3.12
CA THR A 59 5.51 8.00 2.11
C THR A 59 5.06 8.57 0.77
N LEU A 60 3.78 8.39 0.41
CA LEU A 60 3.16 8.99 -0.77
C LEU A 60 2.76 10.47 -0.57
N GLY A 61 3.05 11.06 0.59
CA GLY A 61 2.75 12.46 0.91
C GLY A 61 1.39 12.69 1.57
N TYR A 62 0.69 11.64 2.00
CA TYR A 62 -0.62 11.74 2.65
C TYR A 62 -0.55 11.35 4.14
N ALA A 63 -0.67 12.33 5.02
CA ALA A 63 -0.46 12.17 6.47
C ALA A 63 -1.73 12.39 7.32
N GLU A 64 -2.92 12.34 6.71
CA GLU A 64 -4.19 12.56 7.45
C GLU A 64 -4.73 11.30 8.13
N LEU A 65 -4.15 10.13 7.85
CA LEU A 65 -4.52 8.88 8.52
C LEU A 65 -4.00 8.87 9.96
N PRO A 66 -4.79 8.37 10.93
CA PRO A 66 -4.31 8.15 12.28
C PRO A 66 -3.24 7.06 12.34
N GLU A 67 -2.39 7.12 13.36
CA GLU A 67 -1.30 6.15 13.57
C GLU A 67 -1.82 4.73 13.81
N ASP A 68 -2.89 4.62 14.60
CA ASP A 68 -3.62 3.38 14.86
C ASP A 68 -5.10 3.59 14.54
N ALA A 69 -5.75 2.56 13.99
CA ALA A 69 -7.19 2.53 13.77
C ALA A 69 -7.73 1.12 14.05
N ASP A 70 -8.97 1.06 14.51
CA ASP A 70 -9.71 -0.17 14.73
C ASP A 70 -11.11 -0.09 14.09
N SER A 71 -11.91 -1.15 14.24
CA SER A 71 -13.23 -1.24 13.63
C SER A 71 -14.23 -0.20 14.14
N SER A 72 -13.98 0.46 15.27
CA SER A 72 -14.86 1.52 15.80
C SER A 72 -14.84 2.78 14.93
N PHE A 73 -13.76 3.01 14.18
CA PHE A 73 -13.61 4.16 13.29
C PHE A 73 -14.49 4.05 12.03
N LEU A 74 -14.92 2.84 11.66
CA LEU A 74 -15.70 2.56 10.45
C LEU A 74 -17.14 3.11 10.45
N GLY A 75 -17.57 3.69 11.57
CA GLY A 75 -18.82 4.44 11.68
C GLY A 75 -18.69 5.93 11.38
N SER A 76 -17.47 6.47 11.23
CA SER A 76 -17.22 7.87 10.92
C SER A 76 -17.06 8.08 9.42
N ASP A 77 -17.90 8.93 8.83
CA ASP A 77 -17.81 9.27 7.40
C ASP A 77 -16.48 9.99 7.08
N ASP A 78 -16.01 10.87 7.95
CA ASP A 78 -14.69 11.54 7.82
C ASP A 78 -13.53 10.53 7.76
N PHE A 79 -13.58 9.50 8.61
CA PHE A 79 -12.59 8.42 8.55
C PHE A 79 -12.68 7.62 7.25
N LEU A 80 -13.90 7.29 6.81
CA LEU A 80 -14.11 6.52 5.58
C LEU A 80 -13.63 7.30 4.35
N ASP A 81 -13.83 8.62 4.30
CA ASP A 81 -13.33 9.49 3.23
C ASP A 81 -11.79 9.46 3.16
N LYS A 82 -11.11 9.66 4.30
CA LYS A 82 -9.64 9.62 4.37
C LYS A 82 -9.08 8.25 4.05
N PHE A 83 -9.73 7.20 4.57
CA PHE A 83 -9.35 5.82 4.30
C PHE A 83 -9.53 5.47 2.81
N HIS A 84 -10.66 5.84 2.22
CA HIS A 84 -10.94 5.67 0.79
C HIS A 84 -9.90 6.35 -0.09
N HIS A 85 -9.63 7.62 0.19
CA HIS A 85 -8.69 8.43 -0.56
C HIS A 85 -7.30 7.76 -0.59
N ALA A 86 -6.77 7.44 0.58
CA ALA A 86 -5.48 6.78 0.69
C ALA A 86 -5.46 5.38 0.04
N LEU A 87 -6.52 4.58 0.24
CA LEU A 87 -6.56 3.19 -0.19
C LEU A 87 -6.71 3.03 -1.72
N LEU A 88 -7.54 3.86 -2.34
CA LEU A 88 -8.01 3.67 -3.72
C LEU A 88 -7.64 4.80 -4.69
N GLU A 89 -7.45 6.01 -4.19
CA GLU A 89 -7.25 7.20 -5.02
C GLU A 89 -5.78 7.59 -5.17
N LEU A 90 -4.94 7.33 -4.16
CA LEU A 90 -3.49 7.50 -4.24
C LEU A 90 -2.82 6.37 -5.04
N HIS A 91 -2.17 6.73 -6.15
CA HIS A 91 -1.50 5.78 -7.03
C HIS A 91 -0.03 6.13 -7.16
N LEU A 92 0.83 5.20 -6.78
CA LEU A 92 2.25 5.24 -7.18
C LEU A 92 2.32 4.95 -8.69
N GLU A 93 2.60 5.96 -9.52
CA GLU A 93 2.71 5.81 -10.97
C GLU A 93 4.11 5.38 -11.39
N GLU A 94 5.15 5.99 -10.83
CA GLU A 94 6.56 5.61 -11.05
C GLU A 94 7.26 5.53 -9.70
N GLY A 95 8.13 4.53 -9.53
CA GLY A 95 8.90 4.34 -8.29
C GLY A 95 9.40 2.91 -8.12
N ALA A 96 9.55 2.46 -6.87
CA ALA A 96 9.87 1.07 -6.57
C ALA A 96 9.38 0.61 -5.20
N LEU A 97 9.26 -0.71 -5.06
CA LEU A 97 9.06 -1.41 -3.80
C LEU A 97 10.36 -2.09 -3.40
N ILE A 98 10.81 -1.90 -2.16
CA ILE A 98 12.09 -2.43 -1.67
C ILE A 98 11.80 -3.51 -0.64
N CYS A 99 12.35 -4.70 -0.84
CA CYS A 99 12.32 -5.76 0.17
C CYS A 99 13.00 -5.26 1.45
N PRO A 100 12.33 -5.31 2.61
CA PRO A 100 12.88 -4.77 3.85
C PRO A 100 14.09 -5.55 4.37
N GLU A 101 14.22 -6.83 3.99
CA GLU A 101 15.27 -7.74 4.44
C GLU A 101 16.46 -7.80 3.48
N THR A 102 16.22 -7.97 2.18
CA THR A 102 17.29 -8.15 1.18
C THR A 102 17.68 -6.87 0.46
N GLY A 103 16.87 -5.81 0.56
CA GLY A 103 17.06 -4.58 -0.23
C GLY A 103 16.73 -4.74 -1.71
N ARG A 104 16.23 -5.90 -2.14
CA ARG A 104 15.83 -6.12 -3.55
C ARG A 104 14.78 -5.11 -3.97
N ARG A 105 15.04 -4.46 -5.10
CA ARG A 105 14.19 -3.42 -5.69
C ARG A 105 13.26 -4.00 -6.75
N PHE A 106 11.96 -3.80 -6.57
CA PHE A 106 10.90 -4.16 -7.53
C PHE A 106 10.37 -2.87 -8.17
N PRO A 107 10.67 -2.59 -9.45
CA PRO A 107 10.27 -1.34 -10.08
C PRO A 107 8.76 -1.27 -10.26
N VAL A 108 8.20 -0.07 -10.11
CA VAL A 108 6.81 0.26 -10.40
C VAL A 108 6.81 1.23 -11.58
N ASN A 109 6.30 0.77 -12.73
CA ASN A 109 6.26 1.59 -13.95
C ASN A 109 4.82 1.68 -14.44
N LYS A 110 4.34 2.88 -14.80
CA LYS A 110 2.94 3.14 -15.20
C LYS A 110 1.92 2.57 -14.20
N GLY A 111 2.30 2.58 -12.93
CA GLY A 111 1.51 2.08 -11.82
C GLY A 111 1.41 0.56 -11.71
N ILE A 112 2.23 -0.21 -12.43
CA ILE A 112 2.29 -1.66 -12.36
C ILE A 112 3.59 -2.08 -11.66
N PRO A 113 3.53 -2.74 -10.48
CA PRO A 113 4.70 -3.28 -9.83
C PRO A 113 5.19 -4.54 -10.55
N ASN A 114 6.49 -4.62 -10.84
CA ASN A 114 7.14 -5.80 -11.39
C ASN A 114 7.77 -6.63 -10.26
N MET A 115 7.08 -7.73 -9.90
CA MET A 115 7.49 -8.66 -8.83
C MET A 115 8.19 -9.93 -9.37
N LEU A 116 8.66 -9.90 -10.63
CA LEU A 116 9.38 -11.05 -11.21
C LEU A 116 10.73 -11.25 -10.50
N LEU A 117 11.02 -12.52 -10.22
CA LEU A 117 12.27 -12.98 -9.62
C LEU A 117 13.12 -13.71 -10.67
N HIS A 118 14.43 -13.61 -10.55
CA HIS A 118 15.35 -14.45 -11.33
C HIS A 118 15.36 -15.89 -10.81
N GLU A 119 15.85 -16.85 -11.60
CA GLU A 119 15.84 -18.28 -11.24
C GLU A 119 16.62 -18.56 -9.94
N ASP A 120 17.66 -17.79 -9.66
CA ASP A 120 18.47 -17.86 -8.45
C ASP A 120 17.81 -17.21 -7.22
N GLU A 121 16.78 -16.38 -7.42
CA GLU A 121 16.03 -15.70 -6.35
C GLU A 121 14.81 -16.51 -5.84
N VAL A 122 14.54 -17.69 -6.43
CA VAL A 122 13.39 -18.58 -6.11
C VAL A 122 13.79 -19.79 -5.25
#